data_AF-A0A3D5RVX0-F1
#
_entry.id   AF-A0A3D5RVX0-F1
#
_cell.length_a   1.000
_cell.length_b   1.000
_cell.length_c   1.000
_cell.angle_alpha   90.00
_cell.angle_beta   90.00
_cell.angle_gamma   90.00
#
_symmetry.space_group_name_H-M   'P 1'
#
loop_
_entity.id
_entity.type
_entity.pdbx_description
1 polymer ?
#
loop_
_entity_poly.entity_id
_entity_poly.type
_entity_poly.pdbx_seq_one_letter_code
_entity_poly.pdbx_strand_id
1 'polypeptide(L)'
;MKVILIEEEAFYELIEQVIDRLGSKLKQKESKWLTPEEAMKELGIKSTTTLQRYRDEGKIRFSQPSKKIILYDPASIQEFLESKAHDTF
;
A
#
# COMPACT_ATOMS: atom_id res chain seq x y z
N MET A 1 -25.40 5.43 -32.46
CA MET A 1 -25.03 5.75 -31.06
C MET A 1 -26.15 5.27 -30.16
N LYS A 2 -25.87 4.45 -29.14
CA LYS A 2 -26.89 4.01 -28.17
C LYS A 2 -26.75 4.89 -26.94
N VAL A 3 -27.82 5.59 -26.58
CA VAL A 3 -27.88 6.51 -25.44
C VAL A 3 -28.79 5.90 -24.38
N ILE A 4 -28.30 5.86 -23.15
CA ILE A 4 -29.09 5.43 -21.99
C ILE A 4 -29.55 6.73 -21.32
N LEU A 5 -30.87 6.88 -21.14
CA LEU A 5 -31.43 7.95 -20.30
C LEU A 5 -31.70 7.39 -18.91
N ILE A 6 -31.30 8.16 -17.91
CA ILE A 6 -31.35 7.85 -16.49
C ILE A 6 -31.60 9.16 -15.74
N GLU A 7 -32.41 9.13 -14.70
CA GLU A 7 -32.62 10.29 -13.83
C GLU A 7 -31.36 10.63 -13.03
N GLU A 8 -31.23 11.89 -12.63
CA GLU A 8 -30.02 12.42 -12.01
C GLU A 8 -29.69 11.69 -10.70
N GLU A 9 -30.68 11.48 -9.84
CA GLU A 9 -30.54 10.74 -8.58
C GLU A 9 -30.12 9.29 -8.83
N ALA A 10 -30.77 8.62 -9.78
CA ALA A 10 -30.43 7.25 -10.15
C ALA A 10 -29.03 7.15 -10.75
N PHE A 11 -28.56 8.20 -11.44
CA PHE A 11 -27.20 8.26 -11.96
C PHE A 11 -26.17 8.34 -10.83
N TYR A 12 -26.40 9.20 -9.83
CA TYR A 12 -25.51 9.28 -8.67
C TYR A 12 -25.50 7.98 -7.85
N GLU A 13 -26.66 7.35 -7.62
CA GLU A 13 -26.73 6.04 -6.96
C GLU A 13 -25.96 4.96 -7.73
N LEU A 14 -26.10 4.94 -9.06
CA LEU A 14 -25.37 4.00 -9.91
C LEU A 14 -23.86 4.22 -9.81
N ILE A 15 -23.41 5.48 -9.81
CA ILE A 15 -22.00 5.82 -9.65
C ILE A 15 -21.48 5.38 -8.29
N GLU A 16 -22.20 5.61 -7.20
CA GLU A 16 -21.81 5.15 -5.87
C GLU A 16 -21.68 3.62 -5.81
N GLN A 17 -22.64 2.89 -6.37
CA GLN A 17 -22.58 1.42 -6.43
C GLN A 17 -21.39 0.92 -7.28
N VAL A 18 -21.08 1.62 -8.37
CA VAL A 18 -19.91 1.31 -9.20
C VAL A 18 -18.61 1.58 -8.43
N ILE A 19 -18.52 2.71 -7.72
CA ILE A 19 -17.36 3.05 -6.90
C ILE A 19 -17.20 2.05 -5.76
N ASP A 20 -18.26 1.65 -5.06
CA ASP A 20 -18.19 0.67 -3.97
C ASP A 20 -17.79 -0.72 -4.50
N ARG A 21 -18.32 -1.13 -5.65
CA ARG A 21 -17.94 -2.38 -6.34
C ARG A 21 -16.50 -2.38 -6.84
N LEU A 22 -15.99 -1.23 -7.27
CA LEU A 22 -14.59 -1.05 -7.66
C LEU A 22 -13.67 -0.97 -6.43
N GLY A 23 -14.07 -0.22 -5.41
CA GLY A 23 -13.36 -0.02 -4.16
C GLY A 23 -13.19 -1.31 -3.37
N SER A 24 -14.23 -2.17 -3.32
CA SER A 24 -14.14 -3.51 -2.73
C SER A 24 -13.19 -4.45 -3.50
N LYS A 25 -13.09 -4.32 -4.83
CA LYS A 25 -12.10 -5.04 -5.65
C LYS A 25 -10.68 -4.46 -5.54
N LEU A 26 -10.55 -3.16 -5.31
CA LEU A 26 -9.27 -2.47 -5.10
C LEU A 26 -8.70 -2.71 -3.70
N LYS A 27 -9.54 -2.70 -2.66
CA LYS A 27 -9.16 -3.02 -1.27
C LYS A 27 -8.61 -4.45 -1.11
N GLN A 28 -9.02 -5.39 -1.96
CA GLN A 28 -8.42 -6.74 -2.00
C GLN A 28 -7.00 -6.79 -2.59
N LYS A 29 -6.53 -5.72 -3.25
CA LYS A 29 -5.23 -5.69 -3.93
C LYS A 29 -4.09 -5.15 -3.05
N GLU A 30 -4.40 -4.52 -1.92
CA GLU A 30 -3.42 -3.74 -1.14
C GLU A 30 -2.65 -4.50 -0.06
N SER A 31 -2.81 -5.82 0.07
CA SER A 31 -1.98 -6.61 0.99
C SER A 31 -1.03 -7.54 0.27
N LYS A 32 -0.36 -7.04 -0.78
CA LYS A 32 0.88 -7.67 -1.23
C LYS A 32 1.99 -7.23 -0.29
N TRP A 33 2.27 -8.07 0.68
CA TRP A 33 3.50 -7.99 1.45
C TRP A 33 4.70 -7.92 0.51
N LEU A 34 5.61 -6.98 0.76
CA LEU A 34 6.80 -6.77 -0.06
C LEU A 34 7.89 -7.75 0.33
N THR A 35 8.62 -8.24 -0.66
CA THR A 35 9.87 -8.97 -0.44
C THR A 35 10.96 -8.03 0.10
N PRO A 36 12.07 -8.56 0.66
CA PRO A 36 13.18 -7.73 1.12
C PRO A 36 13.76 -6.85 0.01
N GLU A 37 13.83 -7.35 -1.22
CA GLU A 37 14.36 -6.62 -2.37
C GLU A 37 13.44 -5.44 -2.77
N GLU A 38 12.13 -5.68 -2.81
CA GLU A 38 11.14 -4.63 -3.07
C GLU A 38 11.15 -3.58 -1.96
N ALA A 39 11.16 -4.00 -0.70
CA ALA A 39 11.24 -3.08 0.44
C ALA A 39 12.51 -2.20 0.40
N MET A 40 13.65 -2.77 0.03
CA MET A 40 14.90 -2.03 -0.13
C MET A 40 14.82 -1.01 -1.27
N LYS A 41 14.17 -1.37 -2.38
CA LYS A 41 13.95 -0.48 -3.51
C LYS A 41 13.07 0.70 -3.13
N GLU A 42 11.95 0.47 -2.44
CA GLU A 42 11.04 1.52 -1.96
C GLU A 42 11.73 2.45 -0.96
N LEU A 43 12.52 1.89 -0.03
CA LEU A 43 13.30 2.67 0.94
C LEU A 43 14.53 3.36 0.34
N GLY A 44 14.87 3.09 -0.93
CA GLY A 44 16.08 3.62 -1.58
C GLY A 44 17.40 3.13 -0.97
N ILE A 45 17.40 2.01 -0.26
CA ILE A 45 18.59 1.46 0.43
C ILE A 45 19.22 0.31 -0.35
N LYS A 46 20.55 0.23 -0.33
CA LYS A 46 21.31 -0.87 -0.98
C LYS A 46 21.79 -1.94 -0.01
N SER A 47 21.75 -1.66 1.29
CA SER A 47 22.28 -2.57 2.31
C SER A 47 21.19 -3.35 3.02
N THR A 48 21.34 -4.68 3.02
CA THR A 48 20.50 -5.60 3.80
C THR A 48 20.65 -5.37 5.31
N THR A 49 21.82 -4.91 5.77
CA THR A 49 22.04 -4.58 7.20
C THR A 49 21.23 -3.37 7.63
N THR A 50 21.01 -2.40 6.74
CA THR A 50 20.14 -1.24 7.01
C THR A 50 18.69 -1.67 7.16
N LEU A 51 18.21 -2.57 6.29
CA LEU A 51 16.87 -3.14 6.37
C LEU A 51 16.68 -3.97 7.65
N GLN A 52 17.70 -4.73 8.05
CA GLN A 52 17.69 -5.46 9.31
C GLN A 52 17.61 -4.51 10.51
N ARG A 53 18.44 -3.46 10.53
CA ARG A 53 18.39 -2.44 11.59
C ARG A 53 17.00 -1.80 11.73
N TYR A 54 16.32 -1.48 10.62
CA TYR A 54 14.96 -0.93 10.69
C TYR A 54 13.94 -1.89 11.29
N ARG A 55 14.13 -3.20 11.11
CA ARG A 55 13.29 -4.21 11.79
C ARG A 55 13.63 -4.33 13.27
N ASP A 56 14.92 -4.41 13.59
CA ASP A 56 15.39 -4.58 14.97
C ASP A 56 15.03 -3.37 15.84
N GLU A 57 15.04 -2.17 15.26
CA GLU A 57 14.61 -0.91 15.89
C GLU A 57 13.08 -0.71 15.87
N GLY A 58 12.31 -1.64 15.30
CA GLY A 58 10.84 -1.57 15.24
C GLY A 58 10.29 -0.44 14.36
N LYS A 59 11.10 0.09 13.43
CA LYS A 59 10.74 1.22 12.55
C LYS A 59 9.81 0.83 11.41
N ILE A 60 9.86 -0.43 10.99
CA ILE A 60 9.04 -0.97 9.90
C ILE A 60 8.41 -2.30 10.32
N ARG A 61 7.13 -2.47 10.00
CA ARG A 61 6.38 -3.69 10.24
C ARG A 61 6.81 -4.77 9.25
N PHE A 62 7.11 -5.96 9.76
CA PHE A 62 7.45 -7.13 8.97
C PHE A 62 6.66 -8.35 9.43
N SER A 63 6.49 -9.30 8.53
CA SER A 63 5.93 -10.63 8.78
C SER A 63 6.99 -11.67 8.46
N GLN A 64 7.10 -12.69 9.32
CA GLN A 64 8.02 -13.82 9.12
C GLN A 64 7.24 -15.14 9.14
N PRO A 65 6.60 -15.54 8.03
CA PRO A 65 5.86 -16.80 7.95
C PRO A 65 6.77 -18.04 8.07
N SER A 66 8.06 -17.90 7.76
CA SER A 66 9.07 -18.97 7.85
C SER A 66 10.43 -18.37 8.20
N LYS A 67 11.34 -19.16 8.79
CA LYS A 67 12.70 -18.72 9.16
C LYS A 67 13.44 -18.03 8.00
N LYS A 68 13.18 -18.45 6.75
CA LYS A 68 13.84 -17.92 5.54
C LYS A 68 13.05 -16.83 4.82
N ILE A 69 11.78 -16.61 5.15
CA ILE A 69 10.89 -15.70 4.41
C ILE A 69 10.52 -14.55 5.33
N ILE A 70 10.94 -13.35 4.94
CA ILE A 70 10.62 -12.10 5.64
C ILE A 70 9.94 -11.20 4.62
N LEU A 71 8.79 -10.69 4.99
CA LEU A 71 8.00 -9.81 4.16
C LEU A 71 7.70 -8.51 4.91
N TYR A 72 7.47 -7.44 4.18
CA TYR A 72 7.30 -6.09 4.72
C TYR A 72 5.94 -5.52 4.37
N ASP A 73 5.41 -4.73 5.29
CA ASP A 73 4.16 -4.02 5.07
C ASP A 73 4.44 -2.72 4.27
N PRO A 74 3.89 -2.57 3.05
CA PRO A 74 4.06 -1.34 2.26
C PRO A 74 3.60 -0.09 3.01
N ALA A 75 2.48 -0.17 3.74
CA ALA A 75 1.92 0.98 4.44
C ALA A 75 2.87 1.46 5.55
N SER A 76 3.45 0.53 6.29
CA SER A 76 4.43 0.85 7.34
C SER A 76 5.73 1.44 6.77
N ILE A 77 6.16 1.02 5.59
CA ILE A 77 7.32 1.63 4.91
C ILE A 77 7.00 3.08 4.52
N GLN A 78 5.82 3.34 3.98
CA GLN A 78 5.40 4.70 3.64
C GLN A 78 5.33 5.58 4.88
N GLU A 79 4.68 5.13 5.95
CA GLU A 79 4.62 5.86 7.23
C GLU A 79 6.02 6.20 7.77
N PHE A 80 6.97 5.27 7.63
CA PHE A 80 8.36 5.52 8.03
C PHE A 80 9.02 6.62 7.19
N LEU A 81 8.78 6.65 5.88
CA LEU A 81 9.29 7.71 5.00
C LEU A 81 8.64 9.06 5.33
N GLU A 82 7.32 9.10 5.52
CA GLU A 82 6.58 10.30 5.91
C GLU A 82 7.07 10.84 7.26
N SER A 83 7.34 9.96 8.25
CA SER A 83 7.87 10.39 9.56
C SER A 83 9.23 11.12 9.50
N LYS A 84 9.93 10.99 8.37
CA LYS A 84 11.22 11.63 8.08
C LYS A 84 11.14 12.65 6.94
N ALA A 85 9.96 12.82 6.35
CA ALA A 85 9.73 13.83 5.36
C ALA A 85 9.92 15.20 6.01
N HIS A 86 10.53 16.11 5.27
CA HIS A 86 10.68 17.49 5.68
C HIS A 86 9.75 18.28 4.78
N ASP A 87 8.64 18.76 5.34
CA ASP A 87 7.71 19.59 4.59
C ASP A 87 8.37 20.93 4.32
N THR A 88 8.61 21.20 3.04
CA THR A 88 8.94 22.55 2.59
C THR A 88 7.64 23.22 2.21
N PHE A 89 7.39 24.38 2.84
CA PHE A 89 6.26 25.32 2.65
C PHE A 89 4.98 25.07 3.46
#